data_AF-A0A0U5F9I8-F1
#
_entry.id   AF-A0A0U5F9I8-F1
#
_cell.length_a   1.000
_cell.length_b   1.000
_cell.length_c   1.000
_cell.angle_alpha   90.00
_cell.angle_beta   90.00
_cell.angle_gamma   90.00
#
_symmetry.space_group_name_H-M   'P 1'
#
loop_
_entity.id
_entity.type
_entity.pdbx_description
1 polymer ?
#
loop_
_entity_poly.entity_id
_entity_poly.type
_entity_poly.pdbx_seq_one_letter_code
_entity_poly.pdbx_strand_id
1 'polypeptide(L)'
;MKTITAVASIILALALLPPAKAAKPSNTAQLQSALACQSTAKPERVEALIHQLRGVRLVGTSTTDAEYSLPNPVEVYGAPITRIIIQRNWNEDGEFVEYQSIFDGEFKLVASFAGVSPDADGYYRKEIGNNDLTLRPEAGVNYIACASGVRSFPKAVKRAFRSAGS
;
A
#
# COMPACT_ATOMS: atom_id res chain seq x y z
N MET A 1 13.99 68.89 14.32
CA MET A 1 14.38 67.70 15.12
C MET A 1 13.15 67.03 15.67
N LYS A 2 13.15 65.69 15.66
CA LYS A 2 12.23 64.72 16.30
C LYS A 2 10.91 64.39 15.57
N THR A 3 11.06 63.38 14.72
CA THR A 3 10.08 62.33 14.37
C THR A 3 9.48 61.63 15.59
N ILE A 4 8.19 61.30 15.56
CA ILE A 4 7.63 60.18 16.33
C ILE A 4 6.63 59.44 15.44
N THR A 5 7.07 58.29 14.92
CA THR A 5 6.23 57.33 14.21
C THR A 5 5.75 56.31 15.25
N ALA A 6 4.44 56.27 15.53
CA ALA A 6 3.86 55.25 16.39
C ALA A 6 3.61 53.97 15.57
N VAL A 7 4.35 52.90 15.88
CA VAL A 7 4.13 51.57 15.33
C VAL A 7 3.13 50.84 16.24
N ALA A 8 1.91 50.62 15.75
CA ALA A 8 0.91 49.81 16.44
C ALA A 8 1.21 48.32 16.21
N SER A 9 1.74 47.65 17.25
CA SER A 9 1.89 46.20 17.27
C SER A 9 0.52 45.53 17.48
N ILE A 10 -0.01 44.91 16.43
CA ILE A 10 -1.16 44.01 16.52
C ILE A 10 -0.63 42.65 16.97
N ILE A 11 -0.87 42.29 18.23
CA ILE A 11 -0.62 40.94 18.75
C ILE A 11 -1.76 40.05 18.24
N LEU A 12 -1.47 39.25 17.21
CA LEU A 12 -2.38 38.24 16.70
C LEU A 12 -2.45 37.09 17.72
N ALA A 13 -3.52 37.05 18.51
CA ALA A 13 -3.80 35.93 19.42
C ALA A 13 -4.12 34.68 18.58
N LEU A 14 -3.11 33.83 18.35
CA LEU A 14 -3.32 32.48 17.85
C LEU A 14 -4.08 31.69 18.93
N ALA A 15 -5.38 31.47 18.69
CA ALA A 15 -6.14 30.50 19.45
C ALA A 15 -5.50 29.11 19.30
N LEU A 16 -4.99 28.56 20.40
CA LEU A 16 -4.56 27.16 20.51
C LEU A 16 -5.80 26.26 20.39
N LEU A 17 -6.18 25.92 19.16
CA LEU A 17 -7.09 24.81 18.93
C LEU A 17 -6.34 23.51 19.27
N PRO A 18 -6.92 22.59 20.08
CA PRO A 18 -6.33 21.28 20.26
C PRO A 18 -6.25 20.58 18.89
N PRO A 19 -5.22 19.76 18.63
CA PRO A 19 -5.12 19.03 17.38
C PRO A 19 -6.39 18.18 17.23
N ALA A 20 -7.15 18.45 16.17
CA ALA A 20 -8.31 17.64 15.83
C ALA A 20 -7.84 16.18 15.71
N LYS A 21 -8.45 15.28 16.48
CA LYS A 21 -8.20 13.84 16.32
C LYS A 21 -8.54 13.48 14.87
N ALA A 22 -7.54 13.04 14.11
CA ALA A 22 -7.74 12.58 12.75
C ALA A 22 -8.86 11.51 12.74
N ALA A 23 -9.86 11.70 11.88
CA ALA A 23 -10.93 10.73 11.73
C ALA A 23 -10.34 9.38 11.29
N LYS A 24 -10.91 8.28 11.80
CA LYS A 24 -10.50 6.93 11.38
C LYS A 24 -10.74 6.80 9.86
N PRO A 25 -9.76 6.31 9.08
CA PRO A 25 -9.95 6.14 7.64
C PRO A 25 -11.10 5.17 7.35
N SER A 26 -11.82 5.39 6.24
CA SER A 26 -12.87 4.48 5.80
C SER A 26 -12.32 3.07 5.51
N ASN A 27 -13.18 2.05 5.47
CA ASN A 27 -12.74 0.70 5.12
C ASN A 27 -12.18 0.64 3.69
N THR A 28 -12.79 1.35 2.74
CA THR A 28 -12.28 1.53 1.37
C THR A 28 -10.87 2.11 1.37
N ALA A 29 -10.64 3.19 2.12
CA ALA A 29 -9.31 3.82 2.18
C ALA A 29 -8.26 2.91 2.83
N GLN A 30 -8.64 2.13 3.86
CA GLN A 30 -7.74 1.16 4.46
C GLN A 30 -7.39 0.02 3.49
N LEU A 31 -8.37 -0.49 2.74
CA LEU A 31 -8.13 -1.55 1.77
C LEU A 31 -7.28 -1.03 0.60
N GLN A 32 -7.62 0.14 0.05
CA GLN A 32 -6.82 0.82 -0.96
C GLN A 32 -5.38 0.99 -0.50
N SER A 33 -5.14 1.44 0.74
CA SER A 33 -3.80 1.62 1.28
C SER A 33 -3.01 0.31 1.35
N ALA A 34 -3.65 -0.81 1.69
CA ALA A 34 -3.00 -2.13 1.67
C ALA A 34 -2.66 -2.58 0.25
N LEU A 35 -3.60 -2.48 -0.68
CA LEU A 35 -3.41 -2.89 -2.08
C LEU A 35 -2.41 -1.99 -2.82
N ALA A 36 -2.36 -0.70 -2.47
CA ALA A 36 -1.39 0.27 -2.98
C ALA A 36 -0.01 0.15 -2.32
N CYS A 37 0.20 -0.81 -1.42
CA CYS A 37 1.49 -1.00 -0.74
C CYS A 37 1.90 0.12 0.23
N GLN A 38 0.94 0.93 0.66
CA GLN A 38 1.13 2.06 1.57
C GLN A 38 0.91 1.69 3.05
N SER A 39 0.48 0.45 3.32
CA SER A 39 0.36 -0.08 4.68
C SER A 39 0.96 -1.48 4.79
N THR A 40 1.30 -1.88 6.01
CA THR A 40 1.74 -3.25 6.34
C THR A 40 0.61 -4.02 7.01
N ALA A 41 -0.64 -3.82 6.54
CA ALA A 41 -1.81 -4.49 7.12
C ALA A 41 -1.60 -6.02 7.09
N LYS A 42 -2.05 -6.69 8.15
CA LYS A 42 -2.04 -8.15 8.23
C LYS A 42 -3.14 -8.76 7.35
N PRO A 43 -2.97 -10.00 6.88
CA PRO A 43 -3.92 -10.65 5.96
C PRO A 43 -5.34 -10.70 6.52
N GLU A 44 -5.49 -10.99 7.80
CA GLU A 44 -6.78 -11.10 8.48
C GLU A 44 -7.50 -9.74 8.50
N ARG A 45 -6.74 -8.63 8.57
CA ARG A 45 -7.32 -7.30 8.49
C ARG A 45 -7.77 -6.98 7.07
N VAL A 46 -7.00 -7.36 6.06
CA VAL A 46 -7.34 -7.15 4.64
C VAL A 46 -8.59 -7.96 4.28
N GLU A 47 -8.66 -9.23 4.67
CA GLU A 47 -9.85 -10.07 4.50
C GLU A 47 -11.07 -9.48 5.21
N ALA A 48 -10.92 -9.03 6.47
CA ALA A 48 -12.01 -8.38 7.19
C ALA A 48 -12.51 -7.10 6.47
N LEU A 49 -11.63 -6.31 5.87
CA LEU A 49 -11.99 -5.14 5.07
C LEU A 49 -12.77 -5.54 3.82
N ILE A 50 -12.32 -6.57 3.10
CA ILE A 50 -13.00 -7.11 1.92
C ILE A 50 -14.43 -7.52 2.27
N HIS A 51 -14.62 -8.30 3.35
CA HIS A 51 -15.95 -8.71 3.79
C HIS A 51 -16.83 -7.55 4.27
N GLN A 52 -16.26 -6.56 4.97
CA GLN A 52 -16.97 -5.34 5.35
C GLN A 52 -17.43 -4.52 4.13
N LEU A 53 -16.72 -4.63 3.00
CA LEU A 53 -17.09 -4.06 1.72
C LEU A 53 -17.96 -5.00 0.87
N ARG A 54 -18.55 -6.03 1.51
CA ARG A 54 -19.41 -7.05 0.91
C ARG A 54 -18.72 -7.91 -0.15
N GLY A 55 -17.40 -7.95 -0.15
CA GLY A 55 -16.63 -8.89 -0.94
C GLY A 55 -16.79 -10.32 -0.46
N VAL A 56 -16.63 -11.26 -1.40
CA VAL A 56 -16.78 -12.70 -1.14
C VAL A 56 -15.52 -13.44 -1.58
N ARG A 57 -15.20 -14.53 -0.88
CA ARG A 57 -14.14 -15.44 -1.30
C ARG A 57 -14.62 -16.23 -2.51
N LEU A 58 -13.82 -16.26 -3.56
CA LEU A 58 -14.06 -17.05 -4.76
C LEU A 58 -13.44 -18.44 -4.63
N VAL A 59 -12.18 -18.51 -4.19
CA VAL A 59 -11.42 -19.76 -3.99
C VAL A 59 -10.46 -19.63 -2.81
N GLY A 60 -9.99 -20.77 -2.30
CA GLY A 60 -9.03 -20.87 -1.19
C GLY A 60 -9.66 -21.36 0.12
N THR A 61 -8.84 -21.97 0.97
CA THR A 61 -9.27 -22.54 2.28
C THR A 61 -8.76 -21.74 3.48
N SER A 62 -7.85 -20.79 3.27
CA SER A 62 -7.25 -19.93 4.29
C SER A 62 -7.24 -18.46 3.87
N THR A 63 -6.99 -17.56 4.82
CA THR A 63 -6.91 -16.12 4.55
C THR A 63 -5.80 -15.78 3.56
N THR A 64 -4.61 -16.35 3.80
CA THR A 64 -3.51 -16.38 2.83
C THR A 64 -3.73 -17.59 1.93
N ASP A 65 -3.55 -17.43 0.63
CA ASP A 65 -3.83 -18.43 -0.42
C ASP A 65 -5.32 -18.51 -0.78
N ALA A 66 -5.92 -17.33 -0.97
CA ALA A 66 -7.30 -17.16 -1.39
C ALA A 66 -7.47 -16.01 -2.38
N GLU A 67 -8.52 -16.12 -3.19
CA GLU A 67 -8.97 -15.08 -4.09
C GLU A 67 -10.35 -14.58 -3.64
N TYR A 68 -10.55 -13.27 -3.76
CA TYR A 68 -11.77 -12.58 -3.38
C TYR A 68 -12.26 -11.70 -4.51
N SER A 69 -13.59 -11.54 -4.60
CA SER A 69 -14.21 -10.50 -5.40
C SER A 69 -14.74 -9.36 -4.52
N LEU A 70 -14.84 -8.18 -5.10
CA LEU A 70 -15.52 -7.02 -4.54
C LEU A 70 -16.68 -6.62 -5.46
N PRO A 71 -17.90 -6.41 -4.92
CA PRO A 71 -19.04 -5.99 -5.72
C PRO A 71 -18.94 -4.51 -6.16
N ASN A 72 -18.26 -3.68 -5.37
CA ASN A 72 -17.96 -2.30 -5.71
C ASN A 72 -16.44 -2.13 -5.81
N PRO A 73 -15.91 -1.59 -6.91
CA PRO A 73 -14.47 -1.47 -7.09
C PRO A 73 -13.82 -0.58 -6.02
N VAL A 74 -12.58 -0.92 -5.70
CA VAL A 74 -11.66 -0.05 -4.95
C VAL A 74 -10.62 0.47 -5.92
N GLU A 75 -10.44 1.79 -5.99
CA GLU A 75 -9.45 2.41 -6.87
C GLU A 75 -8.03 2.24 -6.32
N VAL A 76 -7.14 1.64 -7.11
CA VAL A 76 -5.71 1.51 -6.79
C VAL A 76 -4.91 2.02 -7.96
N TYR A 77 -4.17 3.11 -7.77
CA TYR A 77 -3.42 3.79 -8.84
C TYR A 77 -4.28 4.09 -10.08
N GLY A 78 -5.53 4.52 -9.88
CA GLY A 78 -6.48 4.84 -10.94
C GLY A 78 -7.09 3.62 -11.66
N ALA A 79 -6.81 2.41 -11.17
CA ALA A 79 -7.42 1.18 -11.67
C ALA A 79 -8.56 0.72 -10.74
N PRO A 80 -9.76 0.43 -11.27
CA PRO A 80 -10.85 -0.13 -10.50
C PRO A 80 -10.58 -1.61 -10.19
N ILE A 81 -10.35 -1.93 -8.91
CA ILE A 81 -10.05 -3.30 -8.48
C ILE A 81 -11.31 -4.00 -7.99
N THR A 82 -11.65 -5.11 -8.64
CA THR A 82 -12.76 -6.00 -8.24
C THR A 82 -12.31 -7.40 -7.86
N ARG A 83 -11.05 -7.78 -8.14
CA ARG A 83 -10.48 -9.09 -7.81
C ARG A 83 -9.16 -8.92 -7.06
N ILE A 84 -9.07 -9.57 -5.91
CA ILE A 84 -7.93 -9.50 -5.00
C ILE A 84 -7.48 -10.91 -4.67
N ILE A 85 -6.18 -11.16 -4.79
CA ILE A 85 -5.54 -12.39 -4.35
C ILE A 85 -4.68 -12.07 -3.14
N ILE A 86 -4.80 -12.87 -2.09
CA ILE A 86 -3.91 -12.82 -0.93
C ILE A 86 -3.12 -14.11 -0.95
N GLN A 87 -1.79 -14.03 -1.03
CA GLN A 87 -0.93 -15.22 -1.11
C GLN A 87 0.22 -15.13 -0.13
N ARG A 88 0.59 -16.26 0.44
CA ARG A 88 1.83 -16.40 1.20
C ARG A 88 2.97 -16.65 0.23
N ASN A 89 4.10 -15.99 0.46
CA ASN A 89 5.29 -16.16 -0.36
C ASN A 89 6.54 -16.12 0.50
N TRP A 90 7.71 -16.45 -0.08
CA TRP A 90 8.95 -16.61 0.66
C TRP A 90 10.13 -16.00 -0.10
N ASN A 91 11.04 -15.37 0.63
CA ASN A 91 12.35 -14.98 0.12
C ASN A 91 13.46 -15.42 1.07
N GLU A 92 14.70 -15.08 0.76
CA GLU A 92 15.88 -15.39 1.58
C GLU A 92 15.77 -14.87 3.03
N ASP A 93 14.99 -13.82 3.26
CA ASP A 93 14.78 -13.22 4.58
C ASP A 93 13.55 -13.80 5.31
N GLY A 94 12.72 -14.59 4.62
CA GLY A 94 11.63 -15.37 5.20
C GLY A 94 10.28 -15.12 4.54
N GLU A 95 9.22 -15.53 5.24
CA GLU A 95 7.84 -15.38 4.76
C GLU A 95 7.42 -13.93 4.58
N PHE A 96 6.65 -13.65 3.55
CA PHE A 96 5.85 -12.44 3.43
C PHE A 96 4.48 -12.75 2.83
N VAL A 97 3.58 -11.77 2.88
CA VAL A 97 2.28 -11.88 2.22
C VAL A 97 2.26 -10.92 1.04
N GLU A 98 1.83 -11.43 -0.11
CA GLU A 98 1.58 -10.65 -1.30
C GLU A 98 0.08 -10.37 -1.44
N TYR A 99 -0.27 -9.09 -1.55
CA TYR A 99 -1.61 -8.66 -1.92
C TYR A 99 -1.60 -8.29 -3.40
N GLN A 100 -2.25 -9.10 -4.23
CA GLN A 100 -2.32 -8.85 -5.67
C GLN A 100 -3.71 -8.34 -6.03
N SER A 101 -3.74 -7.27 -6.82
CA SER A 101 -4.96 -6.71 -7.41
C SER A 101 -4.93 -6.99 -8.90
N ILE A 102 -5.98 -7.62 -9.42
CA ILE A 102 -6.17 -7.80 -10.86
C ILE A 102 -6.91 -6.57 -11.39
N PHE A 103 -6.42 -6.01 -12.49
CA PHE A 103 -7.08 -4.89 -13.15
C PHE A 103 -7.09 -5.03 -14.66
N ASP A 104 -8.15 -4.47 -15.24
CA ASP A 104 -8.25 -4.20 -16.67
C ASP A 104 -7.87 -2.74 -16.95
N GLY A 105 -7.36 -2.47 -18.14
CA GLY A 105 -6.99 -1.11 -18.56
C GLY A 105 -5.55 -0.97 -19.01
N GLU A 106 -5.10 0.28 -19.14
CA GLU A 106 -3.82 0.61 -19.75
C GLU A 106 -2.68 0.52 -18.72
N PHE A 107 -1.83 -0.50 -18.87
CA PHE A 107 -0.78 -0.81 -17.90
C PHE A 107 0.18 0.35 -17.64
N LYS A 108 0.59 1.11 -18.68
CA LYS A 108 1.56 2.20 -18.50
C LYS A 108 0.93 3.38 -17.78
N LEU A 109 -0.37 3.62 -17.94
CA LEU A 109 -1.10 4.63 -17.16
C LEU A 109 -1.11 4.28 -15.66
N VAL A 110 -1.44 3.04 -15.31
CA VAL A 110 -1.41 2.58 -13.90
C VAL A 110 0.02 2.66 -13.34
N ALA A 111 1.02 2.28 -14.13
CA ALA A 111 2.43 2.42 -13.75
C ALA A 111 2.84 3.88 -13.51
N SER A 112 2.38 4.79 -14.36
CA SER A 112 2.59 6.22 -14.21
C SER A 112 1.96 6.76 -12.92
N PHE A 113 0.71 6.39 -12.63
CA PHE A 113 0.03 6.78 -11.38
C PHE A 113 0.66 6.17 -10.13
N ALA A 114 1.25 4.98 -10.23
CA ALA A 114 2.07 4.39 -9.16
C ALA A 114 3.45 5.06 -9.02
N GLY A 115 3.85 5.87 -10.00
CA GLY A 115 5.18 6.44 -10.11
C GLY A 115 6.23 5.34 -10.20
N VAL A 116 5.98 4.33 -11.02
CA VAL A 116 6.86 3.18 -11.28
C VAL A 116 7.25 3.19 -12.76
N SER A 117 8.56 3.18 -13.02
CA SER A 117 9.14 3.02 -14.35
C SER A 117 9.79 1.63 -14.44
N PRO A 118 9.98 1.09 -15.66
CA PRO A 118 10.68 -0.18 -15.81
C PRO A 118 12.15 -0.01 -15.38
N ASP A 119 12.68 -1.02 -14.71
CA ASP A 119 14.12 -1.15 -14.48
C ASP A 119 14.84 -1.59 -15.77
N ALA A 120 16.16 -1.79 -15.69
CA ALA A 120 16.99 -2.18 -16.83
C ALA A 120 16.55 -3.50 -17.49
N ASP A 121 15.91 -4.38 -16.72
CA ASP A 121 15.40 -5.67 -17.18
C ASP A 121 13.92 -5.59 -17.62
N GLY A 122 13.32 -4.40 -17.59
CA GLY A 122 11.95 -4.15 -17.99
C GLY A 122 10.90 -4.41 -16.90
N TYR A 123 11.31 -4.70 -15.65
CA TYR A 123 10.38 -4.92 -14.56
C TYR A 123 9.95 -3.63 -13.89
N TYR A 124 8.67 -3.53 -13.57
CA TYR A 124 8.10 -2.37 -12.90
C TYR A 124 8.06 -2.62 -11.40
N ARG A 125 9.11 -2.19 -10.69
CA ARG A 125 9.25 -2.41 -9.25
C ARG A 125 9.55 -1.12 -8.52
N LYS A 126 9.08 -1.01 -7.27
CA LYS A 126 9.35 0.13 -6.41
C LYS A 126 9.28 -0.28 -4.94
N GLU A 127 10.30 0.09 -4.19
CA GLU A 127 10.28 -0.05 -2.74
C GLU A 127 9.40 1.07 -2.13
N ILE A 128 8.49 0.68 -1.24
CA ILE A 128 7.63 1.60 -0.48
C ILE A 128 7.77 1.24 1.00
N GLY A 129 8.74 1.87 1.67
CA GLY A 129 9.10 1.55 3.04
C GLY A 129 9.44 0.06 3.20
N ASN A 130 8.69 -0.64 4.04
CA ASN A 130 8.90 -2.06 4.31
C ASN A 130 8.31 -3.01 3.26
N ASN A 131 7.68 -2.47 2.21
CA ASN A 131 6.93 -3.22 1.21
C ASN A 131 7.54 -3.06 -0.19
N ASP A 132 7.37 -4.08 -1.04
CA ASP A 132 7.71 -3.98 -2.46
C ASP A 132 6.46 -3.95 -3.32
N LEU A 133 6.32 -2.87 -4.08
CA LEU A 133 5.32 -2.75 -5.13
C LEU A 133 5.91 -3.31 -6.43
N THR A 134 5.17 -4.22 -7.06
CA THR A 134 5.46 -4.70 -8.42
C THR A 134 4.22 -4.55 -9.29
N LEU A 135 4.40 -4.02 -10.49
CA LEU A 135 3.40 -4.08 -11.56
C LEU A 135 3.86 -5.12 -12.58
N ARG A 136 3.03 -6.13 -12.87
CA ARG A 136 3.41 -7.18 -13.82
C ARG A 136 2.24 -7.56 -14.73
N PRO A 137 2.44 -7.58 -16.06
CA PRO A 137 1.57 -8.30 -16.96
C PRO A 137 1.95 -9.79 -16.93
N GLU A 138 1.01 -10.68 -16.67
CA GLU A 138 1.24 -12.12 -16.59
C GLU A 138 0.00 -12.89 -17.09
N ALA A 139 0.20 -13.87 -17.98
CA ALA A 139 -0.87 -14.69 -18.55
C ALA A 139 -2.06 -13.89 -19.14
N GLY A 140 -1.78 -12.72 -19.71
CA GLY A 140 -2.81 -11.83 -20.30
C GLY A 140 -3.57 -10.97 -19.28
N VAL A 141 -3.16 -10.98 -18.02
CA VAL A 141 -3.77 -10.22 -16.92
C VAL A 141 -2.75 -9.24 -16.34
N ASN A 142 -3.19 -8.06 -15.93
CA ASN A 142 -2.33 -7.09 -15.27
C ASN A 142 -2.50 -7.14 -13.75
N TYR A 143 -1.39 -7.15 -13.03
CA TYR A 143 -1.35 -7.22 -11.58
C TYR A 143 -0.70 -5.99 -10.96
N ILE A 144 -1.32 -5.48 -9.88
CA ILE A 144 -0.68 -4.62 -8.88
C ILE A 144 -0.39 -5.51 -7.68
N ALA A 145 0.86 -5.88 -7.47
CA ALA A 145 1.29 -6.78 -6.43
C ALA A 145 2.04 -6.02 -5.33
N CYS A 146 1.59 -6.18 -4.09
CA CYS A 146 2.25 -5.64 -2.93
C CYS A 146 2.80 -6.76 -2.04
N ALA A 147 4.12 -6.92 -2.03
CA ALA A 147 4.80 -7.78 -1.08
C ALA A 147 4.96 -7.03 0.26
N SER A 148 4.14 -7.38 1.24
CA SER A 148 4.02 -6.65 2.51
C SER A 148 5.07 -7.12 3.53
N GLY A 149 5.74 -6.16 4.17
CA GLY A 149 6.66 -6.42 5.29
C GLY A 149 7.91 -7.22 4.91
N VAL A 150 8.37 -7.12 3.66
CA VAL A 150 9.60 -7.76 3.16
C VAL A 150 10.88 -7.23 3.82
N ARG A 151 10.86 -5.99 4.32
CA ARG A 151 11.97 -5.36 5.06
C ARG A 151 11.63 -5.05 6.53
N SER A 152 10.78 -5.86 7.15
CA SER A 152 10.48 -5.69 8.58
C SER A 152 11.74 -5.85 9.46
N PHE A 153 11.74 -5.23 10.65
CA PHE A 153 12.88 -5.28 11.56
C PHE A 153 13.42 -6.71 11.84
N PRO A 154 12.56 -7.73 12.12
CA PRO A 154 13.05 -9.11 12.27
C PRO A 154 13.81 -9.63 11.05
N LYS A 155 13.39 -9.25 9.84
CA LYS A 155 14.05 -9.64 8.58
C LYS A 155 15.37 -8.90 8.37
N ALA A 156 15.41 -7.61 8.69
CA ALA A 156 16.64 -6.83 8.64
C ALA A 156 17.72 -7.41 9.56
N VAL A 157 17.34 -7.82 10.77
CA VAL A 157 18.24 -8.51 11.71
C VAL A 157 18.75 -9.82 11.13
N LYS A 158 17.87 -10.66 10.58
CA LYS A 158 18.25 -11.93 9.94
C LYS A 158 19.23 -11.72 8.77
N ARG A 159 19.00 -10.70 7.95
CA ARG A 159 19.87 -10.34 6.83
C ARG A 159 21.27 -9.94 7.30
N ALA A 160 21.35 -9.11 8.34
CA ALA A 160 22.63 -8.68 8.91
C ALA A 160 23.47 -9.86 9.43
N PHE A 161 22.84 -10.82 10.10
CA PHE A 161 23.52 -12.05 10.55
C PHE A 161 24.01 -12.90 9.37
N ARG A 162 23.22 -13.04 8.30
CA ARG A 162 23.63 -13.77 7.09
C ARG A 162 24.85 -13.12 6.43
N SER A 163 24.85 -11.80 6.29
CA SER A 163 25.97 -11.06 5.67
C SER A 163 27.25 -11.05 6.51
N ALA A 164 27.16 -11.16 7.84
CA ALA A 164 28.32 -11.15 8.72
C ALA A 164 29.03 -12.53 8.83
N GLY A 165 28.34 -13.61 8.42
CA GLY A 165 28.89 -14.97 8.40
C GLY A 165 29.35 -15.45 7.02
N SER A 166 29.30 -14.59 6.00
CA SER A 166 29.77 -14.85 4.62
C SER A 166 31.08 -14.12 4.38
#